data_AF-A0AAE3R0L6-F1
#
_entry.id   AF-A0AAE3R0L6-F1
#
_cell.length_a   1.000
_cell.length_b   1.000
_cell.length_c   1.000
_cell.angle_alpha   90.00
_cell.angle_beta   90.00
_cell.angle_gamma   90.00
#
_symmetry.space_group_name_H-M   'P 1'
#
loop_
_entity.id
_entity.type
_entity.pdbx_description
1 polymer ?
#
loop_
_entity_poly.entity_id
_entity_poly.type
_entity_poly.pdbx_seq_one_letter_code
_entity_poly.pdbx_strand_id
1 'polypeptide(L)'
;MNKSIWSTLLFCCFVSCSSLYSDFPQMSDSLDDAWNKKVFRAEYIVPQNPYKINDTLSITVKEAWIERCWKYNKAGKIAYIPDYQLIIICDSKDIEQYPSNWTIGTTDGPNFRSCARDCIMANFEDIPNDHIELIVQKGRLANNKIPEIIGKFELRKKPQSEEN
;
A
#
# COMPACT_ATOMS: atom_id res chain seq x y z
N MET A 1 -56.72 -12.80 -32.51
CA MET A 1 -56.64 -13.48 -31.19
C MET A 1 -55.30 -14.18 -31.09
N ASN A 2 -54.49 -13.78 -30.08
CA ASN A 2 -53.47 -14.56 -29.34
C ASN A 2 -52.30 -15.20 -30.13
N LYS A 3 -51.03 -15.17 -29.70
CA LYS A 3 -50.34 -14.60 -28.53
C LYS A 3 -48.86 -14.51 -28.92
N SER A 4 -48.25 -13.38 -28.59
CA SER A 4 -46.81 -13.11 -28.70
C SER A 4 -46.04 -14.02 -27.73
N ILE A 5 -45.04 -14.75 -28.22
CA ILE A 5 -44.09 -15.54 -27.41
C ILE A 5 -42.81 -14.71 -27.32
N TRP A 6 -42.60 -14.06 -26.20
CA TRP A 6 -41.33 -13.42 -25.86
C TRP A 6 -40.89 -13.84 -24.46
N SER A 7 -39.57 -13.89 -24.31
CA SER A 7 -38.83 -13.87 -23.05
C SER A 7 -38.56 -15.23 -22.39
N THR A 8 -37.61 -15.96 -22.97
CA THR A 8 -36.79 -16.92 -22.23
C THR A 8 -35.94 -16.14 -21.21
N LEU A 9 -36.16 -16.43 -19.93
CA LEU A 9 -35.42 -15.92 -18.78
C LEU A 9 -33.91 -16.08 -18.97
N LEU A 10 -33.18 -14.97 -19.00
CA LEU A 10 -31.75 -14.93 -18.69
C LEU A 10 -31.60 -14.69 -17.18
N PHE A 11 -31.67 -15.77 -16.39
CA PHE A 11 -31.44 -15.71 -14.95
C PHE A 11 -29.92 -15.65 -14.72
N CYS A 12 -29.38 -14.44 -14.67
CA CYS A 12 -27.97 -14.19 -14.38
C CYS A 12 -27.62 -14.73 -12.98
N CYS A 13 -26.75 -15.73 -12.94
CA CYS A 13 -26.05 -16.18 -11.74
C CYS A 13 -25.13 -15.08 -11.21
N PHE A 14 -25.68 -14.07 -10.54
CA PHE A 14 -24.93 -13.19 -9.63
C PHE A 14 -24.74 -13.91 -8.30
N VAL A 15 -23.95 -14.98 -8.30
CA VAL A 15 -23.49 -15.58 -7.04
C VAL A 15 -22.38 -14.67 -6.53
N SER A 16 -22.76 -13.77 -5.63
CA SER A 16 -21.88 -12.81 -4.97
C SER A 16 -20.63 -13.49 -4.40
N CYS A 17 -19.47 -13.08 -4.91
CA CYS A 17 -18.14 -13.52 -4.49
C CYS A 17 -17.73 -12.87 -3.15
N SER A 18 -18.64 -12.75 -2.17
CA SER A 18 -18.43 -11.91 -0.98
C SER A 18 -17.74 -12.63 0.19
N SER A 19 -17.60 -13.96 0.16
CA SER A 19 -17.02 -14.72 1.29
C SER A 19 -15.51 -14.97 1.18
N LEU A 20 -14.87 -14.64 0.06
CA LEU A 20 -13.45 -14.95 -0.17
C LEU A 20 -12.48 -13.94 0.47
N TYR A 21 -12.96 -12.79 0.92
CA TYR A 21 -12.11 -11.70 1.42
C TYR A 21 -12.10 -11.54 2.96
N SER A 22 -12.88 -12.32 3.71
CA SER A 22 -13.12 -12.07 5.14
C SER A 22 -12.01 -12.56 6.09
N ASP A 23 -10.82 -12.90 5.59
CA ASP A 23 -9.73 -13.38 6.46
C ASP A 23 -8.35 -12.82 6.15
N PHE A 24 -8.19 -12.09 5.05
CA PHE A 24 -6.91 -11.50 4.66
C PHE A 24 -6.80 -10.05 5.14
N PRO A 25 -5.61 -9.61 5.59
CA PRO A 25 -5.35 -8.18 5.81
C PRO A 25 -5.76 -7.37 4.59
N GLN A 26 -6.42 -6.25 4.85
CA GLN A 26 -6.89 -5.29 3.86
C GLN A 26 -6.06 -4.01 3.94
N MET A 27 -6.20 -3.16 2.93
CA MET A 27 -5.55 -1.87 2.82
C MET A 27 -6.61 -0.84 2.43
N SER A 28 -6.50 0.39 2.91
CA SER A 28 -7.35 1.48 2.42
C SER A 28 -6.89 1.93 1.03
N ASP A 29 -7.84 2.32 0.17
CA ASP A 29 -7.54 2.75 -1.20
C ASP A 29 -7.08 4.22 -1.27
N SER A 30 -7.31 4.99 -0.20
CA SER A 30 -6.95 6.41 -0.07
C SER A 30 -6.85 6.83 1.40
N LEU A 31 -6.30 8.02 1.64
CA LEU A 31 -6.32 8.66 2.96
C LEU A 31 -7.74 8.81 3.53
N ASP A 32 -8.69 9.30 2.74
CA ASP A 32 -10.08 9.49 3.17
C ASP A 32 -10.74 8.18 3.61
N ASP A 33 -10.48 7.11 2.85
CA ASP A 33 -10.94 5.77 3.19
C ASP A 33 -10.32 5.27 4.51
N ALA A 34 -9.03 5.50 4.72
CA ALA A 34 -8.34 5.16 5.97
C ALA A 34 -8.91 5.92 7.19
N TRP A 35 -9.25 7.20 7.02
CA TRP A 35 -9.94 8.02 8.02
C TRP A 35 -11.33 7.50 8.33
N ASN A 36 -12.15 7.25 7.30
CA ASN A 36 -13.52 6.75 7.44
C ASN A 36 -13.56 5.38 8.15
N LYS A 37 -12.59 4.52 7.87
CA LYS A 37 -12.41 3.21 8.51
C LYS A 37 -11.79 3.30 9.91
N LYS A 38 -11.36 4.49 10.35
CA LYS A 38 -10.67 4.76 11.63
C LYS A 38 -9.37 3.98 11.80
N VAL A 39 -8.71 3.65 10.69
CA VAL A 39 -7.44 2.91 10.65
C VAL A 39 -6.25 3.84 10.46
N PHE A 40 -6.44 5.05 9.93
CA PHE A 40 -5.38 6.06 9.78
C PHE A 40 -4.65 6.37 11.10
N ARG A 41 -3.33 6.59 11.03
CA ARG A 41 -2.48 6.94 12.19
C ARG A 41 -1.59 8.15 11.95
N ALA A 42 -0.96 8.23 10.79
CA ALA A 42 -0.06 9.33 10.46
C ALA A 42 0.12 9.45 8.95
N GLU A 43 0.26 10.68 8.47
CA GLU A 43 0.64 10.98 7.09
C GLU A 43 2.15 11.26 7.04
N TYR A 44 2.79 10.91 5.94
CA TYR A 44 4.20 11.10 5.69
C TYR A 44 4.41 11.82 4.35
N ILE A 45 5.49 12.58 4.27
CA ILE A 45 5.93 13.31 3.07
C ILE A 45 7.40 13.02 2.79
N VAL A 46 7.79 13.11 1.53
CA VAL A 46 9.19 13.12 1.13
C VAL A 46 9.80 14.52 1.31
N PRO A 47 11.09 14.65 1.67
CA PRO A 47 11.75 15.95 1.79
C PRO A 47 11.76 16.78 0.50
N GLN A 48 11.80 16.10 -0.65
CA GLN A 48 11.74 16.67 -1.99
C GLN A 48 10.90 15.74 -2.88
N ASN A 49 10.06 16.31 -3.75
CA ASN A 49 9.19 15.57 -4.66
C ASN A 49 9.36 16.10 -6.10
N PRO A 50 9.78 15.29 -7.09
CA PRO A 50 10.12 13.86 -6.97
C PRO A 50 11.32 13.60 -6.05
N TYR A 51 11.28 12.49 -5.33
CA TYR A 51 12.36 12.06 -4.45
C TYR A 51 13.44 11.36 -5.27
N LYS A 52 14.64 11.93 -5.30
CA LYS A 52 15.78 11.40 -6.06
C LYS A 52 16.55 10.38 -5.21
N ILE A 53 16.49 9.09 -5.56
CA ILE A 53 17.25 8.02 -4.89
C ILE A 53 18.71 8.03 -5.36
N ASN A 54 18.91 8.19 -6.68
CA ASN A 54 20.22 8.36 -7.31
C ASN A 54 20.07 9.09 -8.66
N ASP A 55 21.11 9.10 -9.49
CA ASP A 55 21.10 9.84 -10.77
C ASP A 55 20.11 9.33 -11.81
N THR A 56 19.67 8.08 -11.72
CA THR A 56 18.77 7.46 -12.71
C THR A 56 17.42 7.06 -12.13
N LEU A 57 17.29 6.99 -10.81
CA LEU A 57 16.07 6.57 -10.11
C LEU A 57 15.52 7.71 -9.26
N SER A 58 14.29 8.10 -9.57
CA SER A 58 13.49 9.04 -8.80
C SER A 58 12.06 8.54 -8.67
N ILE A 59 11.39 8.85 -7.56
CA ILE A 59 10.00 8.46 -7.30
C ILE A 59 9.18 9.70 -6.96
N THR A 60 8.11 9.92 -7.69
CA THR A 60 7.09 10.90 -7.37
C THR A 60 6.11 10.29 -6.38
N VAL A 61 6.13 10.73 -5.13
CA VAL A 61 5.21 10.27 -4.08
C VAL A 61 3.99 11.18 -4.06
N LYS A 62 2.80 10.62 -4.30
CA LYS A 62 1.53 11.35 -4.27
C LYS A 62 0.97 11.42 -2.86
N GLU A 63 0.93 10.27 -2.18
CA GLU A 63 0.43 10.12 -0.81
C GLU A 63 1.28 9.07 -0.08
N ALA A 64 1.52 9.26 1.22
CA ALA A 64 2.09 8.23 2.05
C ALA A 64 1.46 8.29 3.45
N TRP A 65 1.02 7.16 3.98
CA TRP A 65 0.43 7.09 5.32
C TRP A 65 0.66 5.77 6.01
N ILE A 66 0.61 5.83 7.33
CA ILE A 66 0.52 4.67 8.21
C ILE A 66 -0.94 4.48 8.58
N GLU A 67 -1.40 3.25 8.44
CA GLU A 67 -2.66 2.79 9.04
C GLU A 67 -2.44 1.54 9.89
N ARG A 68 -3.34 1.32 10.85
CA ARG A 68 -3.39 0.06 11.60
C ARG A 68 -3.88 -1.04 10.67
N CYS A 69 -3.17 -2.17 10.64
CA CYS A 69 -3.59 -3.35 9.88
C CYS A 69 -4.99 -3.79 10.31
N TRP A 70 -5.81 -4.16 9.33
CA TRP A 70 -7.21 -4.50 9.55
C TRP A 70 -7.69 -5.55 8.55
N LYS A 71 -8.80 -6.21 8.85
CA LYS A 71 -9.50 -7.10 7.92
C LYS A 71 -11.00 -7.05 8.13
N TYR A 72 -11.79 -7.49 7.16
CA TYR A 72 -13.20 -7.77 7.40
C TYR A 72 -13.33 -9.10 8.13
N ASN A 73 -14.14 -9.17 9.18
CA ASN A 73 -14.51 -10.45 9.80
C ASN A 73 -15.66 -11.11 9.02
N LYS A 74 -16.08 -12.30 9.45
CA LYS A 74 -17.19 -13.06 8.81
C LYS A 74 -18.53 -12.31 8.77
N ALA A 75 -18.70 -11.28 9.59
CA ALA A 75 -19.89 -10.42 9.60
C ALA A 75 -19.72 -9.15 8.75
N GLY A 76 -18.64 -9.03 7.97
CA GLY A 76 -18.33 -7.86 7.15
C GLY A 76 -17.91 -6.63 7.95
N LYS A 77 -17.60 -6.78 9.25
CA LYS A 77 -17.14 -5.67 10.10
C LYS A 77 -15.61 -5.62 10.14
N ILE A 78 -15.07 -4.43 10.29
CA ILE A 78 -13.62 -4.24 10.46
C ILE A 78 -13.18 -4.86 11.79
N ALA A 79 -12.13 -5.66 11.72
CA ALA A 79 -11.38 -6.20 12.84
C ALA A 79 -9.92 -5.77 12.72
N TYR A 80 -9.34 -5.29 13.82
CA TYR A 80 -7.97 -4.80 13.84
C TYR A 80 -6.96 -5.93 14.08
N ILE A 81 -5.80 -5.80 13.46
CA ILE A 81 -4.63 -6.67 13.62
C ILE A 81 -3.58 -5.88 14.42
N PRO A 82 -2.77 -6.51 15.28
CA PRO A 82 -1.76 -5.84 16.09
C PRO A 82 -0.49 -5.54 15.27
N ASP A 83 -0.65 -4.87 14.13
CA ASP A 83 0.42 -4.41 13.24
C ASP A 83 -0.01 -3.08 12.60
N TYR A 84 0.93 -2.44 11.94
CA TYR A 84 0.73 -1.26 11.11
C TYR A 84 1.22 -1.53 9.68
N GLN A 85 0.70 -0.76 8.73
CA GLN A 85 1.17 -0.78 7.35
C GLN A 85 1.40 0.63 6.85
N LEU A 86 2.58 0.84 6.27
CA LEU A 86 2.92 2.02 5.49
C LEU A 86 2.46 1.79 4.07
N ILE A 87 1.67 2.71 3.56
CA ILE A 87 1.15 2.71 2.19
C ILE A 87 1.71 3.94 1.51
N ILE A 88 2.26 3.77 0.31
CA ILE A 88 2.85 4.83 -0.48
C ILE A 88 2.27 4.74 -1.88
N ILE A 89 1.54 5.77 -2.26
CA ILE A 89 1.01 5.96 -3.61
C ILE A 89 1.99 6.81 -4.41
N CYS A 90 2.39 6.32 -5.57
CA CYS A 90 3.41 6.92 -6.43
C CYS A 90 2.86 7.27 -7.81
N ASP A 91 3.69 7.85 -8.68
CA ASP A 91 3.47 7.69 -10.12
C ASP A 91 3.80 6.25 -10.53
N SER A 92 2.85 5.56 -11.16
CA SER A 92 3.03 4.21 -11.68
C SER A 92 4.25 4.05 -12.60
N LYS A 93 4.63 5.09 -13.34
CA LYS A 93 5.78 5.05 -14.25
C LYS A 93 7.11 4.95 -13.49
N ASP A 94 7.18 5.61 -12.33
CA ASP A 94 8.39 5.65 -11.51
C ASP A 94 8.66 4.30 -10.82
N ILE A 95 7.62 3.47 -10.65
CA ILE A 95 7.70 2.17 -9.98
C ILE A 95 7.40 0.97 -10.90
N GLU A 96 7.35 1.16 -12.23
CA GLU A 96 7.06 0.09 -13.19
C GLU A 96 8.06 -1.09 -13.08
N GLN A 97 9.31 -0.79 -12.75
CA GLN A 97 10.38 -1.78 -12.59
C GLN A 97 10.53 -2.30 -11.16
N TYR A 98 9.60 -1.98 -10.25
CA TYR A 98 9.58 -2.46 -8.88
C TYR A 98 8.79 -3.79 -8.78
N PRO A 99 9.26 -4.81 -8.06
CA PRO A 99 10.55 -4.93 -7.36
C PRO A 99 11.65 -5.57 -8.23
N SER A 100 11.47 -5.68 -9.56
CA SER A 100 12.38 -6.47 -10.41
C SER A 100 13.79 -5.89 -10.48
N ASN A 101 13.91 -4.57 -10.61
CA ASN A 101 15.19 -3.89 -10.86
C ASN A 101 15.74 -3.18 -9.62
N TRP A 102 14.90 -2.93 -8.62
CA TRP A 102 15.27 -2.33 -7.35
C TRP A 102 14.21 -2.61 -6.30
N THR A 103 14.60 -2.56 -5.03
CA THR A 103 13.72 -2.75 -3.87
C THR A 103 14.06 -1.79 -2.75
N ILE A 104 13.08 -1.48 -1.90
CA ILE A 104 13.26 -0.72 -0.66
C ILE A 104 13.35 -1.72 0.50
N GLY A 105 14.34 -1.52 1.36
CA GLY A 105 14.61 -2.37 2.53
C GLY A 105 15.68 -3.44 2.29
N THR A 106 16.12 -4.04 3.39
CA THR A 106 17.03 -5.20 3.44
C THR A 106 16.30 -6.41 4.03
N THR A 107 16.96 -7.56 4.15
CA THR A 107 16.37 -8.78 4.73
C THR A 107 15.90 -8.62 6.18
N ASP A 108 16.52 -7.70 6.92
CA ASP A 108 16.28 -7.52 8.36
C ASP A 108 15.33 -6.34 8.65
N GLY A 109 14.79 -5.72 7.59
CA GLY A 109 13.94 -4.54 7.68
C GLY A 109 12.50 -4.78 7.20
N PRO A 110 11.68 -3.71 7.18
CA PRO A 110 10.32 -3.79 6.66
C PRO A 110 10.35 -4.22 5.19
N ASN A 111 9.65 -5.31 4.88
CA ASN A 111 9.62 -5.89 3.54
C ASN A 111 8.61 -5.13 2.65
N PHE A 112 9.12 -4.24 1.79
CA PHE A 112 8.28 -3.51 0.84
C PHE A 112 7.81 -4.41 -0.29
N ARG A 113 6.52 -4.35 -0.60
CA ARG A 113 5.87 -5.07 -1.69
C ARG A 113 4.97 -4.14 -2.48
N SER A 114 4.73 -4.47 -3.75
CA SER A 114 3.68 -3.81 -4.53
C SER A 114 2.30 -4.23 -4.01
N CYS A 115 1.40 -3.27 -3.84
CA CYS A 115 -0.01 -3.44 -3.46
C CYS A 115 -0.97 -3.15 -4.60
N ALA A 116 -0.56 -2.30 -5.54
CA ALA A 116 -1.27 -1.95 -6.77
C ALA A 116 -0.26 -1.41 -7.79
N ARG A 117 -0.74 -1.00 -8.98
CA ARG A 117 0.12 -0.49 -10.07
C ARG A 117 0.94 0.74 -9.66
N ASP A 118 0.38 1.58 -8.81
CA ASP A 118 0.93 2.83 -8.31
C ASP A 118 1.15 2.80 -6.79
N CYS A 119 1.16 1.61 -6.18
CA CYS A 119 1.21 1.45 -4.73
C CYS A 119 2.33 0.50 -4.32
N ILE A 120 3.14 0.95 -3.36
CA ILE A 120 4.05 0.11 -2.58
C ILE A 120 3.69 0.21 -1.10
N MET A 121 3.88 -0.89 -0.37
CA MET A 121 3.56 -0.95 1.05
C MET A 121 4.57 -1.79 1.83
N ALA A 122 4.67 -1.54 3.14
CA ALA A 122 5.38 -2.41 4.06
C ALA A 122 4.65 -2.51 5.39
N ASN A 123 4.83 -3.63 6.10
CA ASN A 123 4.27 -3.82 7.44
C ASN A 123 5.30 -3.44 8.50
N PHE A 124 4.80 -2.95 9.63
CA PHE A 124 5.56 -2.60 10.83
C PHE A 124 4.85 -3.16 12.07
N GLU A 125 5.62 -3.66 13.03
CA GLU A 125 5.07 -4.13 14.32
C GLU A 125 4.55 -2.94 15.15
N ASP A 126 5.25 -1.81 15.09
CA ASP A 126 4.91 -0.56 15.77
C ASP A 126 4.72 0.61 14.80
N ILE A 127 4.09 1.69 15.26
CA ILE A 127 4.02 2.94 14.49
C ILE A 127 5.45 3.46 14.34
N PRO A 128 5.96 3.65 13.11
CA PRO A 128 7.30 4.16 12.92
C PRO A 128 7.45 5.59 13.45
N ASN A 129 8.69 5.97 13.74
CA ASN A 129 9.02 7.31 14.21
C ASN A 129 8.67 8.39 13.17
N ASP A 130 8.85 9.66 13.57
CA ASP A 130 8.61 10.82 12.70
C ASP A 130 9.56 10.88 11.49
N HIS A 131 10.64 10.10 11.50
CA HIS A 131 11.56 9.93 10.38
C HIS A 131 11.74 8.45 10.07
N ILE A 132 11.50 8.07 8.82
CA ILE A 132 11.72 6.74 8.27
C ILE A 132 12.81 6.87 7.21
N GLU A 133 13.96 6.24 7.45
CA GLU A 133 15.05 6.14 6.48
C GLU A 133 15.21 4.66 6.08
N LEU A 134 15.16 4.40 4.78
CA LEU A 134 15.19 3.05 4.23
C LEU A 134 16.29 2.94 3.18
N ILE A 135 17.02 1.84 3.21
CA ILE A 135 18.03 1.54 2.19
C ILE A 135 17.31 1.12 0.89
N VAL A 136 17.81 1.58 -0.25
CA VAL A 136 17.37 1.11 -1.57
C VAL A 136 18.47 0.27 -2.19
N GLN A 137 18.12 -0.92 -2.65
CA GLN A 137 19.05 -1.87 -3.26
C GLN A 137 18.66 -2.19 -4.69
N LYS A 138 19.63 -2.65 -5.47
CA LYS A 138 19.43 -3.13 -6.84
C LYS A 138 18.82 -4.53 -6.85
N GLY A 139 17.88 -4.73 -7.74
CA GLY A 139 17.15 -5.97 -7.93
C GLY A 139 16.19 -6.31 -6.79
N ARG A 140 15.75 -7.56 -6.77
CA ARG A 140 14.92 -8.14 -5.70
C ARG A 140 15.76 -8.44 -4.46
N LEU A 141 15.09 -8.47 -3.31
CA LEU A 141 15.62 -9.02 -2.06
C LEU A 141 16.23 -10.41 -2.31
N ALA A 142 17.56 -10.47 -2.27
CA ALA A 142 18.31 -11.69 -2.49
C ALA A 142 18.55 -12.39 -1.16
N ASN A 143 18.00 -13.59 -0.99
CA ASN A 143 18.34 -14.43 0.14
C ASN A 143 19.83 -14.80 0.04
N ASN A 144 20.61 -14.46 1.07
CA ASN A 144 22.02 -14.87 1.24
C ASN A 144 23.06 -14.20 0.33
N LYS A 145 22.77 -13.01 -0.24
CA LYS A 145 23.78 -12.19 -0.93
C LYS A 145 23.88 -10.81 -0.27
N ILE A 146 25.10 -10.25 -0.28
CA ILE A 146 25.30 -8.85 0.11
C ILE A 146 24.60 -7.97 -0.94
N PRO A 147 23.62 -7.14 -0.54
CA PRO A 147 22.88 -6.32 -1.49
C PRO A 147 23.75 -5.18 -2.06
N GLU A 148 23.60 -4.89 -3.35
CA GLU A 148 24.19 -3.70 -3.99
C GLU A 148 23.31 -2.49 -3.65
N ILE A 149 23.78 -1.64 -2.74
CA ILE A 149 23.06 -0.44 -2.30
C ILE A 149 23.17 0.65 -3.36
N ILE A 150 22.03 1.18 -3.80
CA ILE A 150 21.95 2.19 -4.85
C ILE A 150 21.44 3.54 -4.36
N GLY A 151 21.06 3.64 -3.09
CA GLY A 151 20.63 4.89 -2.46
C GLY A 151 19.83 4.67 -1.19
N LYS A 152 19.08 5.69 -0.79
CA LYS A 152 18.17 5.68 0.35
C LYS A 152 16.84 6.32 -0.02
N PHE A 153 15.78 5.92 0.64
CA PHE A 153 14.44 6.51 0.54
C PHE A 153 14.00 6.99 1.91
N GLU A 154 13.58 8.25 2.01
CA GLU A 154 13.26 8.91 3.26
C GLU A 154 11.83 9.44 3.26
N LEU A 155 11.15 9.25 4.39
CA LEU A 155 9.86 9.82 4.68
C LEU A 155 9.91 10.55 6.01
N ARG A 156 9.24 11.70 6.07
CA ARG A 156 9.06 12.49 7.29
C ARG A 156 7.58 12.59 7.59
N LYS A 157 7.21 12.37 8.84
CA LYS A 157 5.83 12.53 9.28
C LYS A 157 5.41 13.98 9.03
N LYS A 158 4.27 14.13 8.37
CA LYS A 158 3.68 15.44 8.11
C LYS A 158 3.22 16.00 9.46
N PRO A 159 3.58 17.26 9.79
CA PRO A 159 3.03 17.92 10.97
C PRO A 159 1.51 17.88 10.87
N GLN A 160 0.83 17.50 11.97
CA GLN A 160 -0.61 17.69 12.04
C GLN A 160 -0.86 19.19 11.95
N SER A 161 -1.57 19.64 10.92
CA SER A 161 -2.14 20.98 10.95
C SER A 161 -3.07 21.01 12.16
N GLU A 162 -2.85 21.94 13.08
CA GLU A 162 -3.80 22.20 14.17
C GLU A 162 -5.18 22.42 13.52
N GLU A 163 -6.07 21.44 13.68
CA GLU A 163 -7.47 21.59 13.30
C GLU A 163 -8.04 22.68 14.23
N ASN A 164 -8.10 23.92 13.73
CA ASN A 164 -8.83 25.02 14.37
C ASN A 164 -10.33 24.90 14.08
#